data_AF-A0A7W9UX51-F1
#
_entry.id   AF-A0A7W9UX51-F1
#
_cell.length_a   1.000
_cell.length_b   1.000
_cell.length_c   1.000
_cell.angle_alpha   90.00
_cell.angle_beta   90.00
_cell.angle_gamma   90.00
#
_symmetry.space_group_name_H-M   'P 1'
#
loop_
_entity.id
_entity.type
_entity.pdbx_description
1 polymer ?
#
loop_
_entity_poly.entity_id
_entity_poly.type
_entity_poly.pdbx_seq_one_letter_code
_entity_poly.pdbx_strand_id
1 'polypeptide(L)' 'MVTLTTSDGGTVEITQCGALVDIHVRGAEGRTVATVTRRAGEAAALLNGWRTPRDPQTDGR' A
#
# COMPACT_ATOMS: atom_id res chain seq x y z
N MET A 1 7.69 6.84 10.66
CA MET A 1 7.56 5.44 10.22
C MET A 1 6.31 4.86 10.88
N VAL A 2 5.50 4.12 10.12
CA VAL A 2 4.31 3.42 10.62
C VAL A 2 4.38 1.97 10.16
N THR A 3 4.03 1.03 11.04
CA THR A 3 3.96 -0.39 10.71
C THR A 3 2.56 -0.90 11.01
N LEU A 4 1.97 -1.62 10.06
CA LEU A 4 0.65 -2.22 10.16
C LEU A 4 0.78 -3.73 10.01
N THR A 5 0.03 -4.48 10.81
CA THR A 5 -0.09 -5.94 10.65
C THR A 5 -1.29 -6.24 9.75
N THR A 6 -1.11 -7.11 8.77
CA THR A 6 -2.19 -7.58 7.90
C THR A 6 -2.91 -8.77 8.53
N SER A 7 -4.15 -9.04 8.13
CA SER A 7 -4.98 -10.10 8.71
C SER A 7 -4.42 -11.51 8.51
N ASP A 8 -3.58 -11.70 7.50
CA ASP A 8 -2.87 -12.95 7.20
C ASP A 8 -1.55 -13.11 8.00
N GLY A 9 -1.21 -12.15 8.87
CA GLY A 9 0.01 -12.18 9.68
C GLY A 9 1.23 -11.55 9.00
N GLY A 10 1.07 -10.97 7.80
CA GLY A 10 2.09 -10.14 7.17
C GLY A 10 2.22 -8.74 7.79
N THR A 11 3.06 -7.90 7.17
CA THR A 11 3.34 -6.55 7.63
C THR A 11 3.42 -5.56 6.49
N VAL A 12 2.90 -4.35 6.70
CA VAL A 12 3.11 -3.19 5.84
C VAL A 12 3.91 -2.15 6.62
N GLU A 13 5.10 -1.81 6.14
CA GLU A 13 5.93 -0.75 6.68
C GLU A 13 5.87 0.47 5.76
N ILE A 14 5.58 1.63 6.33
CA ILE A 14 5.46 2.91 5.62
C ILE A 14 6.46 3.90 6.21
N THR A 15 7.39 4.33 5.38
CA THR A 15 8.45 5.28 5.76
C THR A 15 8.32 6.53 4.90
N GLN A 16 8.16 7.69 5.54
CA GLN A 16 8.15 8.96 4.85
C GLN A 16 9.59 9.45 4.65
N CYS A 17 9.95 9.71 3.40
CA CYS A 17 11.28 10.15 2.96
C CYS A 17 11.12 11.51 2.25
N GLY A 18 10.98 12.58 3.03
CA GLY A 18 10.71 13.92 2.51
C GLY A 18 9.36 14.00 1.78
N ALA A 19 9.41 14.30 0.48
CA ALA A 19 8.23 14.37 -0.39
C ALA A 19 7.77 12.99 -0.91
N LEU A 20 8.52 11.93 -0.62
CA LEU A 20 8.21 10.56 -1.00
C LEU A 20 7.76 9.75 0.22
N VAL A 21 7.13 8.63 -0.06
CA VAL A 21 6.92 7.54 0.88
C VAL A 21 7.36 6.24 0.24
N ASP A 22 8.00 5.41 1.06
CA ASP A 22 8.34 4.04 0.75
C ASP A 22 7.40 3.12 1.52
N ILE A 23 6.79 2.18 0.81
CA ILE A 23 5.86 1.20 1.35
C ILE A 23 6.44 -0.19 1.07
N HIS A 24 6.77 -0.93 2.13
CA HIS A 24 7.23 -2.30 2.05
C HIS A 24 6.14 -3.23 2.55
N VAL A 25 5.73 -4.17 1.70
CA VAL A 25 4.76 -5.22 2.06
C VAL A 25 5.52 -6.53 2.20
N ARG A 26 5.38 -7.16 3.36
CA ARG A 26 5.91 -8.51 3.63
C ARG A 26 4.76 -9.45 3.94
N GLY A 27 4.83 -10.65 3.38
CA GLY A 27 3.91 -11.73 3.72
C GLY A 27 4.19 -12.30 5.12
N ALA A 28 3.32 -13.19 5.58
CA ALA A 28 3.44 -13.82 6.91
C ALA A 28 4.77 -14.55 7.16
N GLU A 29 5.38 -15.09 6.11
CA GLU A 29 6.72 -15.71 6.18
C GLU A 29 7.88 -14.69 6.25
N GLY A 30 7.58 -13.39 6.31
CA GLY A 30 8.58 -12.31 6.32
C GLY A 30 9.19 -11.99 4.96
N ARG A 31 8.78 -12.67 3.88
CA ARG A 31 9.24 -12.40 2.51
C ARG A 31 8.63 -11.11 1.96
N THR A 32 9.42 -10.33 1.23
CA THR A 32 8.93 -9.16 0.51
C THR A 32 7.97 -9.59 -0.60
N VAL A 33 6.75 -9.04 -0.56
CA VAL A 33 5.71 -9.22 -1.58
C VAL A 33 5.69 -8.04 -2.54
N ALA A 34 5.89 -6.83 -2.02
CA ALA A 34 5.95 -5.62 -2.84
C ALA A 34 6.77 -4.51 -2.17
N THR A 35 7.37 -3.67 -3.01
CA THR A 35 7.98 -2.39 -2.62
C THR A 35 7.42 -1.30 -3.52
N VAL A 36 6.89 -0.24 -2.92
CA VAL A 36 6.29 0.88 -3.66
C VAL A 36 6.87 2.19 -3.14
N THR A 37 7.48 2.97 -4.04
CA THR A 37 7.88 4.34 -3.77
C THR A 37 6.96 5.30 -4.52
N ARG A 38 6.33 6.23 -3.80
CA ARG A 38 5.35 7.19 -4.35
C ARG A 38 5.54 8.56 -3.71
N ARG A 39 4.95 9.60 -4.31
CA ARG A 39 4.83 10.91 -3.66
C ARG A 39 3.89 10.79 -2.45
N ALA A 40 4.22 11.48 -1.35
CA ALA A 40 3.46 11.39 -0.10
C ALA A 40 1.97 11.77 -0.28
N GLY A 41 1.67 12.76 -1.12
CA GLY A 41 0.30 13.16 -1.43
C GLY A 41 -0.52 12.11 -2.20
N GLU A 42 0.14 11.29 -3.04
CA GLU A 42 -0.52 10.19 -3.77
C GLU A 42 -0.76 8.97 -2.87
N ALA A 43 0.13 8.74 -1.91
CA ALA A 43 0.01 7.60 -1.01
C ALA A 43 -1.17 7.71 -0.05
N ALA A 44 -1.58 8.92 0.33
CA ALA A 44 -2.82 9.13 1.07
C ALA A 44 -4.04 8.58 0.29
N ALA A 45 -4.04 8.67 -1.04
CA ALA A 45 -5.10 8.08 -1.87
C ALA A 45 -5.04 6.54 -1.88
N LEU A 46 -3.84 5.94 -1.78
CA LEU A 46 -3.69 4.48 -1.67
C LEU A 46 -4.23 3.94 -0.34
N LEU A 47 -4.06 4.69 0.75
CA LEU A 47 -4.55 4.32 2.09
C LEU A 47 -6.05 4.61 2.25
N ASN A 48 -6.55 5.69 1.64
CA ASN A 48 -7.98 6.03 1.67
C ASN A 48 -8.82 5.25 0.64
N GLY A 49 -8.18 4.67 -0.39
CA GLY A 49 -8.83 3.94 -1.48
C GLY A 49 -9.48 2.61 -1.08
N TRP A 50 -9.29 2.14 0.15
CA TRP A 50 -10.02 0.97 0.70
C TRP A 50 -11.52 1.24 0.92
N ARG A 51 -11.97 2.49 0.74
CA ARG A 51 -13.39 2.88 0.70
C ARG A 51 -13.96 3.08 -0.70
N THR A 52 -13.16 2.95 -1.76
CA THR A 52 -13.68 3.05 -3.13
C THR A 52 -14.18 1.67 -3.54
N PRO A 53 -15.46 1.49 -3.91
CA PRO A 53 -15.90 0.29 -4.60
C PRO A 53 -14.98 0.07 -5.78
N ARG A 54 -14.58 -1.19 -6.04
CA ARG A 54 -13.94 -1.56 -7.31
C ARG A 54 -14.76 -0.93 -8.43
N ASP A 55 -14.17 0.04 -9.12
CA ASP A 55 -14.70 0.52 -10.39
C ASP A 55 -14.75 -0.73 -11.29
N PRO A 56 -15.94 -1.18 -11.75
CA PRO A 56 -16.01 -2.27 -12.70
C PRO A 56 -15.35 -1.77 -13.98
N GLN A 57 -14.09 -2.15 -14.15
CA GLN A 57 -13.33 -1.92 -15.37
C GLN A 57 -14.22 -2.31 -16.55
N THR A 58 -14.45 -1.32 -17.40
CA THR A 58 -15.36 -1.30 -18.53
C THR A 58 -15.04 -2.45 -19.47
N ASP A 59 -15.80 -3.54 -19.40
CA ASP A 59 -15.88 -4.52 -20.48
C ASP A 59 -16.92 -3.98 -21.47
N GLY A 60 -16.42 -3.33 -22.52
CA GLY A 60 -17.27 -2.60 -23.43
C GLY A 60 -16.50 -1.89 -24.54
N ARG A 61 -15.82 -2.67 -25.39
CA ARG A 61 -15.91 -2.60 -26.86
C ARG A 61 -14.95 -3.57 -27.54
#